data_AF-A0AAF0PG18-F1
#
_entry.id   AF-A0AAF0PG18-F1
#
_cell.length_a   1.000
_cell.length_b   1.000
_cell.length_c   1.000
_cell.angle_alpha   90.00
_cell.angle_beta   90.00
_cell.angle_gamma   90.00
#
_symmetry.space_group_name_H-M   'P 1'
#
loop_
_entity.id
_entity.type
_entity.pdbx_description
1 polymer ?
#
loop_
_entity_poly.entity_id
_entity_poly.type
_entity_poly.pdbx_seq_one_letter_code
_entity_poly.pdbx_strand_id
1 'polypeptide(L)' 'MDVPARREEPELDEDQEEPAAVVTSHETRPGKTVFTERDNSDGWIATDLTVDLER' A
#
# COMPACT_ATOMS: atom_id res chain seq x y z
N MET A 1 18.46 -35.76 1.56
CA MET A 1 17.38 -34.78 1.82
C MET A 1 17.27 -33.94 0.57
N ASP A 2 16.22 -34.15 -0.22
CA ASP A 2 15.92 -33.35 -1.42
C ASP A 2 15.70 -31.89 -1.02
N VAL A 3 16.40 -30.98 -1.69
CA VAL A 3 16.20 -29.54 -1.57
C VAL A 3 14.98 -29.23 -2.44
N PRO A 4 13.86 -28.68 -1.90
CA PRO A 4 12.75 -28.33 -2.77
C PRO A 4 13.21 -27.21 -3.72
N ALA A 5 12.88 -27.38 -5.01
CA ALA A 5 13.20 -26.42 -6.05
C ALA A 5 12.74 -25.01 -5.63
N ARG A 6 13.65 -24.04 -5.73
CA ARG A 6 13.35 -22.62 -5.58
C ARG A 6 12.22 -22.31 -6.57
N ARG A 7 11.07 -21.85 -6.06
CA ARG A 7 9.97 -21.34 -6.88
C ARG A 7 10.53 -20.23 -7.75
N GLU A 8 10.58 -20.44 -9.06
CA GLU A 8 10.90 -19.40 -10.03
C GLU A 8 9.82 -18.31 -9.90
N GLU A 9 10.22 -17.18 -9.34
CA GLU A 9 9.43 -15.96 -9.33
C GLU A 9 9.34 -15.48 -10.78
N PRO A 10 8.13 -15.23 -11.32
CA PRO A 10 8.01 -14.80 -12.71
C PRO A 10 8.74 -13.46 -12.88
N GLU A 11 9.60 -13.40 -13.89
CA GLU A 11 10.26 -12.18 -14.35
C GLU A 11 9.16 -11.16 -14.70
N LEU A 12 8.98 -10.15 -13.85
CA LEU A 12 8.01 -9.10 -14.06
C LEU A 12 8.51 -8.23 -15.22
N ASP A 13 7.78 -8.24 -16.33
CA ASP A 13 7.98 -7.34 -17.48
C ASP A 13 8.13 -5.89 -17.00
N GLU A 14 9.30 -5.30 -17.27
CA GLU A 14 9.77 -4.01 -16.73
C GLU A 14 9.11 -2.76 -17.37
N ASP A 15 8.09 -2.92 -18.22
CA ASP A 15 7.60 -1.85 -19.11
C ASP A 15 6.14 -1.40 -18.88
N GLN A 16 5.45 -1.91 -17.85
CA GLN A 16 4.18 -1.36 -17.39
C GLN A 16 4.13 -1.44 -15.86
N GLU A 17 4.66 -0.42 -15.17
CA GLU A 17 4.45 -0.23 -13.74
C GLU A 17 2.95 0.02 -13.49
N GLU A 18 2.17 -1.06 -13.42
CA GLU A 18 0.87 -0.99 -12.74
C GLU A 18 1.14 -0.46 -11.32
N PRO A 19 0.35 0.52 -10.86
CA PRO A 19 0.57 1.11 -9.55
C PRO A 19 0.56 -0.01 -8.50
N ALA A 20 1.65 -0.10 -7.72
CA ALA A 20 1.88 -1.17 -6.75
C ALA A 20 0.71 -1.38 -5.76
N ALA A 21 -0.11 -0.36 -5.53
CA ALA A 21 -1.40 -0.46 -4.86
C ALA A 21 -2.32 0.70 -5.28
N VAL A 22 -3.63 0.44 -5.33
CA VAL A 22 -4.63 1.52 -5.46
C VAL A 22 -5.10 1.96 -4.08
N VAL A 23 -4.89 3.25 -3.78
CA VAL A 23 -5.28 3.87 -2.51
C VAL A 23 -6.43 4.87 -2.70
N THR A 24 -7.17 5.13 -1.62
CA THR A 24 -8.22 6.14 -1.51
C THR A 24 -7.83 7.15 -0.43
N SER A 25 -8.08 8.44 -0.67
CA SER A 25 -7.84 9.52 0.30
C SER A 25 -9.13 9.94 1.00
N HIS A 26 -9.04 10.17 2.30
CA HIS A 26 -10.16 10.60 3.14
C HIS A 26 -9.73 11.80 4.00
N GLU A 27 -10.44 12.92 3.88
CA GLU A 27 -10.28 14.03 4.82
C GLU A 27 -11.17 13.79 6.05
N THR A 28 -10.57 13.33 7.13
CA THR A 28 -11.31 13.06 8.38
C THR A 28 -11.54 14.33 9.20
N ARG A 29 -10.72 15.36 8.98
CA ARG A 29 -10.74 16.68 9.63
C ARG A 29 -10.04 17.69 8.70
N PRO A 30 -10.35 19.00 8.80
CA PRO A 30 -9.68 20.00 7.98
C PRO A 30 -8.15 19.90 8.05
N GLY A 31 -7.50 19.72 6.91
CA GLY A 31 -6.04 19.62 6.80
C GLY A 31 -5.43 18.30 7.28
N LYS A 32 -6.23 17.25 7.52
CA LYS A 32 -5.76 15.90 7.86
C LYS A 32 -6.33 14.87 6.89
N THR A 33 -5.44 14.24 6.14
CA THR A 33 -5.76 13.23 5.12
C THR A 33 -5.26 11.87 5.55
N VAL A 34 -6.12 10.86 5.43
CA VAL A 34 -5.78 9.45 5.64
C VAL A 34 -5.84 8.73 4.30
N PHE A 35 -4.83 7.91 4.00
CA PHE A 35 -4.83 7.03 2.85
C PHE A 35 -5.16 5.60 3.30
N THR A 36 -6.11 4.97 2.61
CA THR A 36 -6.46 3.56 2.81
C THR A 36 -6.31 2.82 1.49
N GLU A 37 -6.20 1.50 1.53
CA GLU A 37 -6.50 0.71 0.34
C GLU A 37 -7.94 0.96 -0.14
N ARG A 38 -8.20 0.65 -1.40
CA ARG A 38 -9.56 0.68 -1.95
C ARG A 38 -10.48 -0.22 -1.10
N ASP A 39 -11.66 0.29 -0.79
CA ASP A 39 -12.71 -0.41 -0.02
C ASP A 39 -12.32 -0.80 1.42
N ASN A 40 -11.30 -0.16 2.00
CA ASN A 40 -10.87 -0.36 3.39
C ASN A 40 -11.09 0.89 4.27
N SER A 41 -12.24 1.56 4.12
CA SER A 41 -12.57 2.76 4.91
C SER A 41 -12.90 2.43 6.38
N ASP A 42 -13.34 1.20 6.68
CA ASP A 42 -13.72 0.75 8.02
C ASP A 42 -12.56 0.12 8.81
N GLY A 43 -11.36 0.08 8.20
CA GLY A 43 -10.16 -0.49 8.81
C GLY A 43 -9.71 0.26 10.07
N TRP A 44 -9.12 -0.48 11.02
CA TRP A 44 -8.54 0.12 12.22
C TRP A 44 -7.09 0.52 12.01
N ILE A 45 -6.79 1.79 12.25
CA ILE A 45 -5.41 2.29 12.29
C ILE A 45 -4.91 2.13 13.72
N ALA A 46 -3.92 1.25 13.92
CA ALA A 46 -3.40 0.88 15.25
C ALA A 46 -2.43 1.92 15.85
N THR A 47 -2.27 3.07 15.22
CA THR A 47 -1.35 4.14 15.66
C THR A 47 -1.97 5.52 15.48
N ASP A 48 -1.63 6.43 16.38
CA ASP A 48 -1.94 7.86 16.33
C ASP A 48 -0.82 8.69 15.69
N LEU A 49 0.26 8.04 15.22
CA LEU A 49 1.37 8.70 14.55
C LEU A 49 0.89 9.31 13.23
N THR A 50 1.02 10.63 13.11
CA THR A 50 0.84 11.36 11.86
C THR A 50 2.20 11.88 11.41
N VAL A 51 2.51 11.74 10.13
CA VAL A 51 3.71 12.32 9.50
C VAL A 51 3.34 13.61 8.77
N ASP A 52 4.24 14.58 8.79
CA ASP A 52 4.10 15.80 7.99
C ASP A 52 4.46 15.52 6.52
N LEU A 53 3.77 16.18 5.60
CA LEU A 53 4.05 16.07 4.18
C LEU A 53 5.19 17.03 3.80
N GLU A 54 6.27 16.48 3.26
CA GLU A 54 7.32 17.26 2.62
C GLU A 54 6.87 17.65 1.20
N ARG A 55 7.29 18.85 0.76
CA ARG A 55 6.89 19.44 -0.53
C ARG A 55 7.93 19.20 -1.60
#